data_AF-A0A0N0YJT6-F1
#
_entry.id   AF-A0A0N0YJT6-F1
#
_cell.length_a   1.000
_cell.length_b   1.000
_cell.length_c   1.000
_cell.angle_alpha   90.00
_cell.angle_beta   90.00
_cell.angle_gamma   90.00
#
_symmetry.space_group_name_H-M   'P 1'
#
loop_
_entity.id
_entity.type
_entity.pdbx_description
1 polymer ?
#
loop_
_entity_poly.entity_id
_entity_poly.type
_entity_poly.pdbx_seq_one_letter_code
_entity_poly.pdbx_strand_id
1 'polypeptide(L)' 'MFVFPGQGSQWVGMAAGLMESSEVFAERMRECAAALSAHTDWSLLGVLRGEPGAPGFDRVDVVQPV' A
#
# COMPACT_ATOMS: atom_id res chain seq x y z
N MET A 1 1.81 -17.13 16.88
CA MET A 1 1.49 -15.71 17.13
C MET A 1 2.01 -14.91 15.95
N PHE A 2 1.20 -14.07 15.32
CA PHE A 2 1.66 -13.09 14.33
C PHE A 2 1.77 -11.71 14.98
N VAL A 3 2.84 -10.99 14.67
CA VAL A 3 3.11 -9.63 15.18
C VAL A 3 3.24 -8.72 13.97
N PHE A 4 2.50 -7.61 13.96
CA PHE A 4 2.50 -6.63 12.88
C PHE A 4 3.17 -5.36 13.42
N PRO A 5 4.42 -5.07 13.02
CA PRO A 5 5.14 -3.90 13.51
C PRO A 5 4.50 -2.61 12.99
N GLY A 6 4.77 -1.50 13.67
CA GLY A 6 4.43 -0.17 13.17
C GLY A 6 5.36 0.30 12.03
N GLN A 7 5.35 1.61 11.79
CA GLN A 7 6.15 2.28 10.76
C GLN A 7 7.65 2.01 10.90
N GLY A 8 8.35 1.86 9.76
CA GLY A 8 9.80 1.69 9.69
C GLY A 8 10.30 0.65 8.69
N SER A 9 9.41 -0.20 8.16
CA SER A 9 9.74 -1.29 7.22
C SER A 9 9.34 -1.01 5.77
N GLN A 10 8.73 0.14 5.49
CA GLN A 10 8.24 0.51 4.16
C GLN A 10 9.38 0.80 3.16
N TRP A 11 9.15 0.51 1.87
CA TRP A 11 10.05 0.85 0.76
C TRP A 11 9.29 0.91 -0.58
N VAL A 12 9.80 1.68 -1.56
CA VAL A 12 9.12 1.90 -2.85
C VAL A 12 9.10 0.62 -3.68
N GLY A 13 7.93 0.19 -4.16
CA GLY A 13 7.78 -1.09 -4.86
C GLY A 13 7.54 -2.27 -3.92
N MET A 14 7.40 -2.03 -2.61
CA MET A 14 6.93 -3.08 -1.70
C MET A 14 5.58 -3.63 -2.19
N ALA A 15 5.32 -4.90 -1.91
CA ALA A 15 4.13 -5.62 -2.35
C ALA A 15 4.01 -5.88 -3.88
N ALA A 16 4.74 -5.19 -4.76
CA ALA A 16 4.61 -5.33 -6.21
C ALA A 16 4.77 -6.78 -6.70
N GLY A 17 5.85 -7.45 -6.30
CA GLY A 17 6.09 -8.85 -6.69
C GLY A 17 4.99 -9.80 -6.22
N LEU A 18 4.43 -9.58 -5.03
CA LEU A 18 3.32 -10.41 -4.51
C LEU A 18 1.99 -10.11 -5.20
N MET A 19 1.74 -8.86 -5.61
CA MET A 19 0.57 -8.51 -6.42
C MET A 19 0.63 -9.15 -7.81
N GLU A 20 1.82 -9.40 -8.35
CA GLU A 20 2.01 -10.10 -9.63
C GLU A 20 1.94 -11.62 -9.49
N SER A 21 2.50 -12.18 -8.41
CA SER A 21 2.68 -13.63 -8.27
C SER A 21 1.61 -14.33 -7.43
N SER A 22 0.76 -13.60 -6.70
CA SER A 22 -0.23 -14.17 -5.76
C SER A 22 -1.58 -13.49 -5.92
N GLU A 23 -2.53 -14.20 -6.51
CA GLU A 23 -3.91 -13.73 -6.71
C GLU A 23 -4.57 -13.36 -5.38
N VAL A 24 -4.41 -14.19 -4.35
CA VAL A 24 -4.98 -13.95 -3.01
C VAL A 24 -4.45 -12.65 -2.40
N PHE A 25 -3.15 -12.38 -2.55
CA PHE A 25 -2.56 -11.14 -2.05
C PHE A 25 -3.08 -9.94 -2.85
N ALA A 26 -3.12 -10.05 -4.18
CA ALA A 26 -3.63 -9.01 -5.06
C ALA A 26 -5.10 -8.66 -4.80
N GLU A 27 -5.94 -9.66 -4.53
CA GLU A 27 -7.35 -9.48 -4.17
C GLU A 27 -7.48 -8.73 -2.85
N ARG A 28 -6.76 -9.15 -1.81
CA ARG A 28 -6.80 -8.47 -0.51
C ARG A 28 -6.32 -7.02 -0.61
N MET A 29 -5.29 -6.73 -1.40
CA MET A 29 -4.85 -5.35 -1.64
C MET A 29 -5.88 -4.51 -2.38
N ARG A 30 -6.62 -5.10 -3.33
CA ARG A 30 -7.73 -4.42 -4.01
C ARG A 30 -8.89 -4.11 -3.06
N GLU A 31 -9.21 -5.02 -2.14
CA GLU A 31 -10.21 -4.78 -1.09
C GLU A 31 -9.79 -3.62 -0.16
N CYS A 32 -8.53 -3.61 0.28
CA CYS A 32 -7.97 -2.51 1.07
C CYS A 32 -8.03 -1.17 0.32
N ALA A 33 -7.64 -1.15 -0.96
CA ALA A 33 -7.70 0.04 -1.80
C ALA A 33 -9.13 0.58 -1.94
N ALA A 34 -10.10 -0.31 -2.15
CA ALA A 34 -11.51 0.06 -2.22
C ALA A 34 -12.01 0.68 -0.91
N ALA A 35 -11.67 0.06 0.24
CA ALA A 35 -12.05 0.57 1.55
C ALA A 35 -11.42 1.94 1.88
N LEU A 36 -10.16 2.16 1.50
CA LEU A 36 -9.44 3.41 1.74
C LEU A 36 -9.85 4.54 0.79
N SER A 37 -10.45 4.24 -0.37
CA SER A 37 -10.79 5.23 -1.40
C SER A 37 -11.73 6.33 -0.92
N ALA A 38 -12.58 6.06 0.08
CA ALA A 38 -13.46 7.06 0.68
C ALA A 38 -12.77 8.00 1.69
N HIS A 39 -11.53 7.69 2.08
CA HIS A 39 -10.81 8.36 3.16
C HIS A 39 -9.51 9.04 2.69
N THR A 40 -9.12 8.82 1.44
CA THR A 40 -7.85 9.28 0.88
C THR A 40 -8.07 9.95 -0.46
N ASP A 41 -7.22 10.92 -0.77
CA ASP A 41 -7.17 11.62 -2.06
C ASP A 41 -6.15 10.99 -3.04
N TRP A 42 -5.53 9.87 -2.64
CA TRP A 42 -4.51 9.15 -3.40
C TRP A 42 -4.85 7.66 -3.58
N SER A 43 -4.21 7.02 -4.56
CA SER A 43 -4.38 5.61 -4.86
C SER A 43 -3.39 4.74 -4.08
N LEU A 44 -3.87 3.84 -3.22
CA LEU A 44 -3.03 2.85 -2.52
C LEU A 44 -2.13 2.06 -3.48
N LEU A 45 -2.72 1.55 -4.56
CA LEU A 45 -1.97 0.78 -5.55
C LEU A 45 -0.96 1.65 -6.31
N GLY A 46 -1.28 2.93 -6.53
CA GLY A 46 -0.37 3.89 -7.14
C GLY A 46 0.84 4.18 -6.25
N VAL A 47 0.63 4.34 -4.94
CA VAL A 47 1.72 4.52 -3.96
C VAL A 47 2.62 3.28 -3.92
N LEU A 48 2.05 2.08 -3.82
CA LEU A 48 2.83 0.83 -3.77
C LEU A 48 3.66 0.60 -5.03
N ARG A 49 3.16 1.01 -6.20
CA ARG A 49 3.87 0.92 -7.48
C ARG A 49 4.85 2.07 -7.71
N GLY A 50 4.84 3.11 -6.88
CA GLY A 50 5.61 4.33 -7.11
C GLY A 50 5.20 5.05 -8.41
N GLU A 51 3.90 5.06 -8.73
CA GLU A 51 3.38 5.74 -9.91
C GLU A 51 3.70 7.26 -9.88
N PRO A 52 3.98 7.89 -11.02
CA PRO A 52 4.20 9.33 -11.07
C PRO A 52 3.05 10.12 -10.45
N GLY A 53 3.36 11.00 -9.50
CA GLY A 53 2.38 11.82 -8.79
C GLY A 53 1.75 11.15 -7.56
N ALA A 54 2.07 9.89 -7.27
CA ALA A 54 1.71 9.28 -5.99
C ALA A 54 2.53 9.90 -4.84
N PRO A 55 1.93 10.06 -3.64
CA PRO A 55 2.67 10.59 -2.50
C PRO A 55 3.74 9.62 -2.01
N GLY A 56 4.80 10.17 -1.40
CA GLY A 56 5.91 9.42 -0.82
C GLY A 56 5.66 8.94 0.62
N PHE A 57 6.60 8.13 1.13
CA PHE A 57 6.59 7.58 2.49
C PHE A 57 7.09 8.53 3.59
N ASP A 58 7.41 9.77 3.24
CA ASP A 58 7.75 10.85 4.18
C ASP A 58 6.50 11.43 4.89
N ARG A 59 5.30 11.16 4.35
CA ARG A 59 4.01 11.55 4.93
C ARG A 59 3.43 10.46 5.82
N VAL A 60 3.16 10.80 7.08
CA VAL A 60 2.60 9.84 8.07
C VAL A 60 1.20 9.35 7.65
N ASP A 61 0.39 10.24 7.09
CA ASP A 61 -0.97 9.94 6.60
C ASP A 61 -0.98 9.05 5.34
N VAL A 62 0.18 8.79 4.75
CA VAL A 62 0.39 7.87 3.63
C VAL A 62 1.04 6.57 4.13
N VAL A 63 2.11 6.66 4.91
CA VAL A 63 2.90 5.48 5.31
C VAL A 63 2.17 4.52 6.27
N GLN A 64 1.24 5.02 7.07
CA GLN A 64 0.49 4.20 8.03
C GLN A 64 -0.60 3.35 7.37
N PRO A 65 -1.41 3.88 6.43
CA PRO A 65 -2.40 3.08 5.72
C PRO A 65 -1.85 2.23 4.55
N VAL A 66 -0.59 2.44 4.15
CA VAL A 66 0.05 1.75 3.00
C VAL A 66 0.76 0.47 3.41
#